data_AF-M4VR73-F1
#
_entry.id   AF-M4VR73-F1
#
_cell.length_a   1.000
_cell.length_b   1.000
_cell.length_c   1.000
_cell.angle_alpha   90.00
_cell.angle_beta   90.00
_cell.angle_gamma   90.00
#
_symmetry.space_group_name_H-M   'P 1'
#
loop_
_entity.id
_entity.type
_entity.pdbx_description
1 polymer ?
#
loop_
_entity_poly.entity_id
_entity_poly.type
_entity_poly.pdbx_seq_one_letter_code
_entity_poly.pdbx_strand_id
1 'polypeptide(L)'
;MSINEIFVWRKLNIDLKMKSLVALFVCAFTATAMADAEINQSTFEAGRNRIMEMSRTCDENPATAVDQKALENYLESNGPAPANAGVHALCITKNLGWQNEDGSVNKPLITEKVKAIFGSVDAKIERYIEDCTEAKAKPEDTAEQLLNCYRKHSPKTE
;
A
#
# COMPACT_ATOMS: atom_id res chain seq x y z
N MET A 1 45.65 5.40 -54.38
CA MET A 1 44.58 5.15 -53.38
C MET A 1 45.11 5.60 -52.02
N SER A 2 44.35 6.43 -51.31
CA SER A 2 44.82 7.38 -50.29
C SER A 2 45.18 6.74 -48.95
N ILE A 3 46.22 7.28 -48.30
CA ILE A 3 46.76 6.87 -46.98
C ILE A 3 45.71 6.97 -45.86
N ASN A 4 44.58 7.67 -46.08
CA ASN A 4 43.51 7.84 -45.09
C ASN A 4 42.68 6.58 -44.81
N GLU A 5 42.63 5.58 -45.69
CA GLU A 5 41.75 4.41 -45.46
C GLU A 5 42.38 3.31 -44.59
N ILE A 6 43.72 3.25 -44.51
CA ILE A 6 44.45 2.27 -43.69
C ILE A 6 44.36 2.60 -42.19
N PHE A 7 44.22 3.89 -41.84
CA PHE A 7 44.21 4.34 -40.45
C PHE A 7 42.89 4.00 -39.72
N VAL A 8 41.77 3.99 -40.44
CA VAL A 8 40.44 3.72 -39.88
C VAL A 8 40.29 2.25 -39.48
N TRP A 9 40.71 1.33 -40.34
CA TRP A 9 40.65 -0.12 -40.05
C TRP A 9 41.62 -0.57 -38.96
N ARG A 10 42.76 0.13 -38.81
CA ARG A 10 43.73 -0.18 -37.74
C ARG A 10 43.24 0.27 -36.35
N LYS A 11 42.38 1.29 -36.28
CA LYS A 11 41.77 1.76 -35.01
C LYS A 11 40.61 0.88 -34.55
N LEU A 12 39.79 0.38 -35.47
CA LEU A 12 38.66 -0.52 -35.14
C LEU A 12 39.09 -1.94 -34.69
N ASN A 13 40.27 -2.42 -35.09
CA ASN A 13 40.74 -3.77 -34.73
C ASN A 13 41.60 -3.82 -33.44
N ILE A 14 42.00 -2.67 -32.87
CA ILE A 14 42.79 -2.57 -31.63
C ILE A 14 41.89 -2.40 -30.39
N ASP A 15 40.70 -1.79 -30.51
CA ASP A 15 39.74 -1.71 -29.40
C ASP A 15 39.04 -3.05 -29.07
N LEU A 16 39.17 -4.07 -29.93
CA LEU A 16 38.51 -5.38 -29.75
C LEU A 16 39.39 -6.45 -29.07
N LYS A 17 40.66 -6.14 -28.80
CA LYS A 17 41.62 -7.06 -28.16
C LYS A 17 42.45 -6.23 -27.21
N MET A 18 42.45 -6.57 -25.92
CA MET A 18 43.35 -6.02 -24.89
C MET A 18 42.75 -4.94 -23.97
N LYS A 19 41.61 -5.26 -23.36
CA LYS A 19 41.43 -5.10 -21.90
C LYS A 19 40.93 -6.43 -21.31
N SER A 20 41.76 -7.44 -21.54
CA SER A 20 41.75 -8.66 -20.75
C SER A 20 42.26 -8.32 -19.34
N LEU A 21 41.78 -9.08 -18.35
CA LEU A 21 42.40 -9.27 -17.03
C LEU A 21 42.18 -8.17 -15.97
N VAL A 22 40.96 -8.06 -15.44
CA VAL A 22 40.79 -7.84 -13.99
C VAL A 22 39.77 -8.85 -13.48
N ALA A 23 40.29 -9.84 -12.74
CA ALA A 23 39.65 -10.70 -11.75
C ALA A 23 38.11 -10.67 -11.69
N LEU A 24 37.39 -11.74 -12.01
CA LEU A 24 37.25 -12.91 -11.11
C LEU A 24 36.97 -12.50 -9.65
N PHE A 25 36.15 -11.48 -9.42
CA PHE A 25 35.36 -11.40 -8.20
C PHE A 25 34.16 -12.32 -8.37
N VAL A 26 34.31 -13.52 -7.82
CA VAL A 26 33.22 -14.34 -7.29
C VAL A 26 32.48 -13.48 -6.27
N CYS A 27 31.64 -12.58 -6.75
CA CYS A 27 30.47 -12.18 -6.02
C CYS A 27 29.43 -13.26 -6.34
N ALA A 28 29.65 -14.42 -5.73
CA ALA A 28 28.54 -15.18 -5.19
C ALA A 28 27.87 -14.32 -4.10
N PHE A 29 27.31 -13.17 -4.50
CA PHE A 29 26.01 -12.81 -3.97
C PHE A 29 25.14 -13.91 -4.53
N THR A 30 25.05 -15.02 -3.78
CA THR A 30 23.85 -15.82 -3.80
C THR A 30 22.75 -14.78 -3.77
N ALA A 31 22.04 -14.64 -4.90
CA ALA A 31 20.72 -14.10 -4.88
C ALA A 31 19.96 -15.03 -3.95
N THR A 32 20.08 -14.82 -2.64
CA THR A 32 18.95 -15.02 -1.76
C THR A 32 17.96 -14.03 -2.32
N ALA A 33 17.20 -14.49 -3.33
CA ALA A 33 15.89 -13.98 -3.58
C ALA A 33 15.24 -14.05 -2.21
N MET A 34 15.31 -12.95 -1.47
CA MET A 34 14.39 -12.73 -0.39
C MET A 34 13.07 -12.83 -1.10
N ALA A 35 12.36 -13.93 -0.84
CA ALA A 35 11.00 -14.12 -1.29
C ALA A 35 10.15 -13.12 -0.48
N ASP A 36 10.40 -11.83 -0.70
CA ASP A 36 9.52 -10.78 -0.28
C ASP A 36 8.30 -10.99 -1.15
N ALA A 37 7.19 -11.40 -0.53
CA ALA A 37 5.93 -11.53 -1.21
C ALA A 37 5.67 -10.20 -1.93
N GLU A 38 5.63 -10.24 -3.27
CA GLU A 38 5.46 -9.05 -4.09
C GLU A 38 4.12 -8.42 -3.73
N ILE A 39 4.16 -7.20 -3.16
CA ILE A 39 2.95 -6.46 -2.83
C ILE A 39 2.22 -6.18 -4.14
N ASN A 40 0.96 -6.57 -4.20
CA ASN A 40 0.11 -6.30 -5.33
C ASN A 40 -0.33 -4.82 -5.29
N GLN A 41 0.52 -3.96 -5.86
CA GLN A 41 0.33 -2.52 -5.82
C GLN A 41 -0.95 -2.06 -6.53
N SER A 42 -1.32 -2.69 -7.65
CA SER A 42 -2.57 -2.36 -8.34
C SER A 42 -3.80 -2.68 -7.50
N THR A 43 -3.79 -3.79 -6.76
CA THR A 43 -4.85 -4.15 -5.81
C THR A 43 -4.91 -3.18 -4.63
N PHE A 44 -3.75 -2.77 -4.12
CA PHE A 44 -3.67 -1.77 -3.06
C PHE A 44 -4.22 -0.41 -3.51
N GLU A 45 -3.81 0.08 -4.69
CA GLU A 45 -4.30 1.33 -5.27
C GLU A 45 -5.80 1.30 -5.53
N ALA A 46 -6.32 0.18 -6.06
CA ALA A 46 -7.76 -0.03 -6.21
C ALA A 46 -8.49 0.03 -4.86
N GLY A 47 -7.92 -0.58 -3.81
CA GLY A 47 -8.45 -0.50 -2.45
C GLY A 47 -8.48 0.93 -1.90
N ARG A 48 -7.40 1.70 -2.05
CA ARG A 48 -7.37 3.12 -1.64
C ARG A 48 -8.40 3.96 -2.38
N ASN A 49 -8.46 3.80 -3.70
CA ASN A 49 -9.41 4.53 -4.53
C ASN A 49 -10.86 4.23 -4.12
N ARG A 50 -11.15 2.98 -3.76
CA ARG A 50 -12.45 2.59 -3.23
C ARG A 50 -12.77 3.27 -1.89
N ILE A 51 -11.81 3.37 -0.97
CA ILE A 51 -12.00 4.11 0.29
C ILE A 51 -12.34 5.59 0.01
N MET A 52 -11.59 6.23 -0.89
CA MET A 52 -11.84 7.64 -1.27
C MET A 52 -13.21 7.82 -1.93
N GLU A 53 -13.61 6.87 -2.77
CA GLU A 53 -14.95 6.87 -3.38
C GLU A 53 -16.05 6.76 -2.33
N MET A 54 -15.93 5.83 -1.38
CA MET A 54 -16.93 5.67 -0.31
C MET A 54 -16.96 6.88 0.63
N SER A 55 -15.81 7.52 0.90
CA SER A 55 -15.77 8.78 1.66
C SER A 55 -16.59 9.87 0.97
N ARG A 56 -16.40 10.06 -0.36
CA ARG A 56 -17.22 11.01 -1.13
C ARG A 56 -18.71 10.66 -1.09
N THR A 57 -19.07 9.39 -1.26
CA THR A 57 -20.48 8.95 -1.13
C THR A 57 -21.05 9.26 0.25
N CYS A 58 -20.26 9.06 1.31
CA CYS A 58 -20.66 9.38 2.68
C CYS A 58 -20.78 10.89 2.94
N ASP A 59 -20.15 11.74 2.13
CA ASP A 59 -20.34 13.20 2.20
C ASP A 59 -21.63 13.69 1.53
N GLU A 60 -22.26 12.90 0.66
CA GLU A 60 -23.52 13.28 0.01
C GLU A 60 -24.71 13.29 0.99
N ASN A 61 -24.60 12.55 2.10
CA ASN A 61 -25.60 12.54 3.16
C ASN A 61 -25.16 13.44 4.33
N PRO A 62 -25.90 14.52 4.65
CA PRO A 62 -25.55 15.43 5.75
C PRO A 62 -25.37 14.77 7.12
N ALA A 63 -26.00 13.61 7.36
CA ALA A 63 -25.84 12.86 8.62
C ALA A 63 -24.46 12.19 8.74
N THR A 64 -23.79 11.93 7.62
CA THR A 64 -22.48 11.25 7.55
C THR A 64 -21.38 12.15 7.00
N ALA A 65 -21.70 13.33 6.49
CA ALA A 65 -20.75 14.26 5.87
C ALA A 65 -19.83 14.95 6.87
N VAL A 66 -18.52 14.96 6.61
CA VAL A 66 -17.49 15.49 7.53
C VAL A 66 -16.85 16.78 7.02
N ASP A 67 -16.41 17.63 7.94
CA ASP A 67 -15.59 18.79 7.59
C ASP A 67 -14.25 18.30 7.05
N GLN A 68 -14.09 18.41 5.73
CA GLN A 68 -12.95 17.84 5.01
C GLN A 68 -11.61 18.44 5.45
N LYS A 69 -11.58 19.73 5.79
CA LYS A 69 -10.37 20.40 6.25
C LYS A 69 -9.96 19.92 7.65
N ALA A 70 -10.93 19.73 8.56
CA ALA A 70 -10.68 19.16 9.87
C ALA A 70 -10.27 17.69 9.77
N LEU A 71 -10.87 16.91 8.87
CA LEU A 71 -10.49 15.54 8.61
C LEU A 71 -9.05 15.44 8.09
N GLU A 72 -8.67 16.26 7.10
CA GLU A 72 -7.31 16.33 6.57
C GLU A 72 -6.29 16.64 7.68
N ASN A 73 -6.55 17.69 8.48
CA ASN A 73 -5.71 18.03 9.63
C ASN A 73 -5.60 16.90 10.66
N TYR A 74 -6.70 16.17 10.92
CA TYR A 74 -6.71 15.01 11.81
C TYR A 74 -5.81 13.89 11.25
N LEU A 75 -5.93 13.57 9.97
CA LEU A 75 -5.23 12.46 9.34
C LEU A 75 -3.74 12.72 9.11
N GLU A 76 -3.37 13.95 8.77
CA GLU A 76 -1.99 14.33 8.41
C GLU A 76 -1.17 14.78 9.61
N SER A 77 -1.78 15.55 10.51
CA SER A 77 -1.07 16.24 11.59
C SER A 77 -1.42 15.72 12.99
N ASN A 78 -2.23 14.65 13.09
CA ASN A 78 -2.84 14.21 14.35
C ASN A 78 -3.53 15.37 15.09
N GLY A 79 -4.20 16.26 14.34
CA GLY A 79 -5.04 17.30 14.91
C GLY A 79 -6.24 16.73 15.68
N PRO A 80 -7.12 17.57 16.25
CA PRO A 80 -8.35 17.08 16.85
C PRO A 80 -9.24 16.42 15.79
N ALA A 81 -9.82 15.27 16.11
CA ALA A 81 -10.79 14.62 15.23
C ALA A 81 -12.03 15.52 15.06
N PRO A 82 -12.60 15.62 13.84
CA PRO A 82 -13.88 16.29 13.66
C PRO A 82 -14.97 15.55 14.45
N ALA A 83 -15.98 16.30 14.92
CA ALA A 83 -17.02 15.76 15.82
C ALA A 83 -17.76 14.54 15.26
N ASN A 84 -17.82 14.40 13.93
CA ASN A 84 -18.51 13.32 13.24
C ASN A 84 -17.56 12.34 12.52
N ALA A 85 -16.27 12.34 12.86
CA ALA A 85 -15.28 11.41 12.32
C ALA A 85 -15.74 9.95 12.38
N GLY A 86 -16.22 9.49 13.54
CA GLY A 86 -16.68 8.13 13.72
C GLY A 86 -17.92 7.75 12.92
N VAL A 87 -18.86 8.68 12.74
CA VAL A 87 -20.06 8.45 11.92
C VAL A 87 -19.68 8.36 10.44
N HIS A 88 -18.78 9.23 9.98
CA HIS A 88 -18.25 9.18 8.61
C HIS A 88 -17.47 7.89 8.38
N ALA A 89 -16.61 7.50 9.32
CA ALA A 89 -15.85 6.26 9.28
C ALA A 89 -16.77 5.03 9.19
N LEU A 90 -17.83 4.99 10.01
CA LEU A 90 -18.80 3.89 10.00
C LEU A 90 -19.54 3.79 8.68
N CYS A 91 -19.90 4.92 8.08
CA CYS A 91 -20.48 4.95 6.75
C CYS A 91 -19.53 4.33 5.70
N ILE A 92 -18.24 4.70 5.74
CA ILE A 92 -17.23 4.16 4.82
C ILE A 92 -17.08 2.65 5.02
N THR A 93 -16.84 2.19 6.25
CA THR A 93 -16.55 0.77 6.52
C THR A 93 -17.72 -0.14 6.22
N LYS A 94 -18.97 0.33 6.41
CA LYS A 94 -20.18 -0.39 5.97
C LYS A 94 -20.25 -0.49 4.44
N ASN A 95 -20.05 0.61 3.72
CA ASN A 95 -20.08 0.59 2.25
C ASN A 95 -18.95 -0.24 1.62
N LEU A 96 -17.82 -0.39 2.33
CA LEU A 96 -16.74 -1.30 1.96
C LEU A 96 -17.02 -2.77 2.35
N GLY A 97 -18.05 -3.03 3.16
CA GLY A 97 -18.36 -4.34 3.73
C GLY A 97 -17.42 -4.78 4.85
N TRP A 98 -16.55 -3.90 5.35
CA TRP A 98 -15.61 -4.18 6.45
C TRP A 98 -16.32 -4.27 7.80
N GLN A 99 -17.44 -3.56 7.93
CA GLN A 99 -18.41 -3.77 9.00
C GLN A 99 -19.75 -4.17 8.39
N ASN A 100 -20.45 -5.08 9.07
CA ASN A 100 -21.80 -5.50 8.73
C ASN A 100 -22.82 -4.41 9.11
N GLU A 101 -24.09 -4.60 8.73
CA GLU A 101 -25.14 -3.63 9.04
C GLU A 101 -25.39 -3.42 10.53
N ASP A 102 -25.15 -4.45 11.35
CA ASP A 102 -25.21 -4.37 12.81
C ASP A 102 -23.98 -3.70 13.45
N GLY A 103 -22.99 -3.29 12.64
CA GLY A 103 -21.75 -2.66 13.09
C GLY A 103 -20.64 -3.65 13.46
N SER A 104 -20.88 -4.96 13.42
CA SER A 104 -19.86 -5.98 13.69
C SER A 104 -18.81 -6.04 12.58
N VAL A 105 -17.58 -6.43 12.92
CA VAL A 105 -16.47 -6.49 11.96
C VAL A 105 -16.57 -7.73 11.06
N ASN A 106 -16.45 -7.54 9.75
CA ASN A 106 -16.34 -8.61 8.77
C ASN A 106 -14.87 -9.03 8.58
N LYS A 107 -14.29 -9.66 9.61
CA LYS A 107 -12.91 -10.15 9.62
C LYS A 107 -12.57 -11.06 8.42
N PRO A 108 -13.47 -11.97 7.97
CA PRO A 108 -13.20 -12.79 6.79
C PRO A 108 -12.94 -11.97 5.52
N LEU A 109 -13.79 -10.98 5.23
CA LEU A 109 -13.60 -10.11 4.06
C LEU A 109 -12.30 -9.30 4.17
N ILE A 110 -12.02 -8.72 5.34
CA ILE A 110 -10.78 -7.97 5.58
C ILE A 110 -9.56 -8.85 5.34
N THR A 111 -9.58 -10.10 5.84
CA THR A 111 -8.50 -11.07 5.65
C THR A 111 -8.29 -11.40 4.17
N GLU A 112 -9.37 -11.58 3.40
CA GLU A 112 -9.31 -11.78 1.96
C GLU A 112 -8.64 -10.59 1.24
N LYS A 113 -9.04 -9.35 1.57
CA LYS A 113 -8.46 -8.14 0.95
C LYS A 113 -7.00 -7.95 1.31
N VAL A 114 -6.62 -8.21 2.55
CA VAL A 114 -5.22 -8.17 2.99
C VAL A 114 -4.40 -9.22 2.23
N LYS A 115 -4.89 -10.45 2.13
CA LYS A 115 -4.23 -11.50 1.34
C LYS A 115 -4.08 -11.12 -0.13
N ALA A 116 -5.06 -10.45 -0.72
CA ALA A 116 -4.98 -9.99 -2.11
C ALA A 116 -3.89 -8.92 -2.32
N ILE A 117 -3.61 -8.09 -1.31
CA ILE A 117 -2.56 -7.06 -1.35
C ILE A 117 -1.18 -7.67 -1.10
N PHE A 118 -1.04 -8.53 -0.09
CA PHE A 118 0.27 -9.04 0.35
C PHE A 118 0.61 -10.44 -0.19
N GLY A 119 -0.26 -11.03 -1.01
CA GLY A 119 -0.13 -12.39 -1.56
C GLY A 119 -0.36 -13.52 -0.55
N SER A 120 -0.10 -13.28 0.74
CA SER A 120 -0.28 -14.24 1.83
C SER A 120 -0.59 -13.55 3.16
N VAL A 121 -0.92 -14.33 4.18
CA VAL A 121 -1.09 -13.87 5.57
C VAL A 121 -0.07 -14.63 6.40
N ASP A 122 1.07 -14.00 6.67
CA ASP A 122 2.07 -14.52 7.61
C ASP A 122 1.73 -14.12 9.05
N ALA A 123 2.54 -14.54 10.02
CA ALA A 123 2.31 -14.26 11.44
C ALA A 123 2.34 -12.75 11.78
N LYS A 124 2.99 -11.91 10.97
CA LYS A 124 3.03 -10.46 11.18
C LYS A 124 1.73 -9.82 10.67
N ILE A 125 1.28 -10.23 9.49
CA ILE A 125 0.02 -9.77 8.89
C ILE A 125 -1.18 -10.27 9.72
N GLU A 126 -1.12 -11.51 10.21
CA GLU A 126 -2.16 -12.07 11.08
C GLU A 126 -2.35 -11.22 12.34
N ARG A 127 -1.26 -10.85 13.01
CA ARG A 127 -1.31 -9.92 14.16
C ARG A 127 -1.93 -8.58 13.80
N TYR A 128 -1.60 -8.02 12.63
CA TYR A 128 -2.24 -6.78 12.18
C TYR A 128 -3.72 -6.97 11.98
N ILE A 129 -4.16 -8.06 11.34
CA ILE A 129 -5.59 -8.34 11.17
C ILE A 129 -6.27 -8.46 12.54
N GLU A 130 -5.68 -9.18 13.49
CA GLU A 130 -6.23 -9.32 14.84
C GLU A 130 -6.36 -7.96 15.55
N ASP A 131 -5.26 -7.21 15.62
CA ASP A 131 -5.23 -5.89 16.26
C ASP A 131 -6.19 -4.91 15.59
N CYS A 132 -6.37 -5.00 14.28
CA CYS A 132 -7.22 -4.08 13.52
C CYS A 132 -8.70 -4.45 13.53
N THR A 133 -9.05 -5.71 13.83
CA THR A 133 -10.43 -6.20 13.78
C THR A 133 -11.04 -6.41 15.17
N GLU A 134 -10.37 -5.96 16.23
CA GLU A 134 -10.91 -5.93 17.58
C GLU A 134 -12.11 -4.96 17.64
N ALA A 135 -13.30 -5.49 17.97
CA ALA A 135 -14.49 -4.67 18.13
C ALA A 135 -14.35 -3.72 19.33
N LYS A 136 -14.76 -2.47 19.15
CA LYS A 136 -14.90 -1.48 20.22
C LYS A 136 -16.33 -1.47 20.77
N ALA A 137 -16.53 -0.71 21.84
CA ALA A 137 -17.83 -0.58 22.48
C ALA A 137 -18.90 0.02 21.55
N LYS A 138 -18.47 0.88 20.61
CA LYS A 138 -19.33 1.48 19.59
C LYS A 138 -18.90 1.07 18.18
N PRO A 139 -19.84 0.87 17.25
CA PRO A 139 -19.53 0.64 15.85
C PRO A 139 -18.68 1.75 15.21
N GLU A 140 -18.91 3.01 15.60
CA GLU A 140 -18.15 4.17 15.13
C GLU A 140 -16.68 4.11 15.55
N ASP A 141 -16.42 3.80 16.82
CA ASP A 141 -15.05 3.65 17.35
C ASP A 141 -14.32 2.49 16.64
N THR A 142 -15.06 1.42 16.33
CA THR A 142 -14.54 0.28 15.56
C THR A 142 -14.19 0.69 14.13
N ALA A 143 -15.01 1.53 13.50
CA ALA A 143 -14.78 2.03 12.16
C ALA A 143 -13.53 2.92 12.07
N GLU A 144 -13.37 3.83 13.04
CA GLU A 144 -12.17 4.65 13.14
C GLU A 144 -10.91 3.81 13.34
N GLN A 145 -10.98 2.78 14.19
CA GLN A 145 -9.87 1.84 14.36
C GLN A 145 -9.53 1.16 13.04
N LEU A 146 -10.49 0.60 12.32
CA LEU A 146 -10.28 -0.09 11.05
C LEU A 146 -9.56 0.81 10.02
N LEU A 147 -10.03 2.04 9.82
CA LEU A 147 -9.44 2.98 8.86
C LEU A 147 -8.04 3.46 9.30
N ASN A 148 -7.84 3.74 10.59
CA ASN A 148 -6.53 4.10 11.12
C ASN A 148 -5.52 2.95 10.98
N CYS A 149 -5.96 1.73 11.24
CA CYS A 149 -5.17 0.53 11.05
C CYS A 149 -4.76 0.33 9.59
N TYR A 150 -5.71 0.49 8.67
CA TYR A 150 -5.42 0.46 7.24
C TYR A 150 -4.33 1.47 6.88
N ARG A 151 -4.43 2.73 7.31
CA ARG A 151 -3.40 3.78 7.06
C ARG A 151 -2.04 3.45 7.68
N LYS A 152 -2.04 2.83 8.87
CA LYS A 152 -0.82 2.48 9.59
C LYS A 152 -0.06 1.33 8.93
N HIS A 153 -0.77 0.29 8.48
CA HIS A 153 -0.20 -0.98 8.02
C HIS A 153 -0.23 -1.17 6.50
N SER A 154 -0.86 -0.27 5.75
CA SER A 154 -0.83 -0.31 4.29
C SER A 154 0.57 -0.08 3.73
N PRO A 155 0.86 -0.63 2.53
CA PRO A 155 2.06 -0.30 1.78
C PRO A 155 2.22 1.22 1.64
N LYS A 156 3.44 1.73 1.78
CA LYS A 156 3.72 3.15 1.53
C LYS A 156 3.78 3.36 0.02
N THR A 157 3.00 4.30 -0.49
CA THR A 157 3.24 4.85 -1.83
C THR A 157 4.31 5.92 -1.69
N GLU A 158 5.44 5.74 -2.38
CA GLU A 158 6.44 6.79 -2.58
C GLU A 158 5.88 7.94 -3.44
#